data_AF-A0A212D558-F1
#
_entry.id   AF-A0A212D558-F1
#
_cell.length_a   1.000
_cell.length_b   1.000
_cell.length_c   1.000
_cell.angle_alpha   90.00
_cell.angle_beta   90.00
_cell.angle_gamma   90.00
#
_symmetry.space_group_name_H-M   'P 1'
#
loop_
_entity.id
_entity.type
_entity.pdbx_description
1 polymer ?
#
loop_
_entity_poly.entity_id
_entity_poly.type
_entity_poly.pdbx_seq_one_letter_code
_entity_poly.pdbx_strand_id
1 'polypeptide(L)' 'VYGAVMNINRGNPFQKEVVLDSWPDFKAIITRRQKEAATDNLDHYTNAYAVFYKDVNAYRQLLEEHGAINWDQVFQIQ' A
#
# COMPACT_ATOMS: atom_id res chain seq x y z
N VAL A 1 -8.55 2.68 -2.42
CA VAL A 1 -8.21 2.43 -0.99
C VAL A 1 -9.28 1.70 -0.19
N TYR A 2 -10.53 2.19 -0.10
CA TYR A 2 -11.57 1.56 0.74
C TYR A 2 -11.77 0.06 0.49
N GLY A 3 -11.86 -0.37 -0.78
CA GLY A 3 -11.98 -1.79 -1.12
C GLY A 3 -10.79 -2.64 -0.66
N ALA A 4 -9.56 -2.09 -0.72
CA ALA A 4 -8.37 -2.78 -0.22
C ALA A 4 -8.41 -2.95 1.31
N VAL A 5 -8.78 -1.90 2.05
CA VAL A 5 -8.94 -1.95 3.51
C VAL A 5 -10.06 -2.93 3.91
N MET A 6 -11.16 -2.93 3.17
CA MET A 6 -12.26 -3.88 3.38
C MET A 6 -11.83 -5.34 3.20
N ASN A 7 -10.98 -5.63 2.21
CA ASN A 7 -10.43 -6.98 2.00
C ASN A 7 -9.45 -7.37 3.11
N ILE A 8 -8.63 -6.43 3.61
CA ILE A 8 -7.75 -6.66 4.76
C ILE A 8 -8.59 -7.04 5.99
N ASN A 9 -9.66 -6.29 6.28
CA ASN A 9 -10.58 -6.60 7.38
C ASN A 9 -11.32 -7.94 7.21
N ARG A 10 -11.37 -8.51 5.99
CA ARG A 10 -12.01 -9.80 5.67
C ARG A 10 -11.00 -10.94 5.55
N GLY A 11 -10.05 -11.01 6.48
CA GLY A 11 -9.08 -12.11 6.57
C GLY A 11 -7.85 -11.93 5.68
N ASN A 12 -7.72 -10.79 4.99
CA ASN A 12 -6.53 -10.40 4.25
C ASN A 12 -5.98 -11.49 3.28
N PRO A 13 -6.80 -12.00 2.34
CA PRO A 13 -6.40 -13.11 1.47
C PRO A 13 -5.20 -12.79 0.57
N PHE A 14 -4.94 -11.51 0.33
CA PHE A 14 -3.84 -11.02 -0.51
C PHE A 14 -2.61 -10.59 0.29
N GLN A 15 -2.59 -10.83 1.61
CA GLN A 15 -1.49 -10.48 2.52
C GLN A 15 -1.04 -9.03 2.33
N LYS A 16 -2.00 -8.10 2.30
CA LYS A 16 -1.77 -6.67 2.20
C LYS A 16 -1.60 -6.03 3.56
N GLU A 17 -0.89 -4.91 3.58
CA GLU A 17 -0.73 -4.03 4.72
C GLU A 17 -1.11 -2.60 4.35
N VAL A 18 -1.39 -1.81 5.37
CA VAL A 18 -1.69 -0.38 5.24
C VAL A 18 -0.54 0.40 5.84
N VAL A 19 0.02 1.31 5.05
CA VAL A 19 1.06 2.24 5.46
C VAL A 19 0.44 3.64 5.51
N LEU A 20 0.64 4.34 6.62
CA LEU A 20 0.03 5.63 6.94
C LEU A 20 1.13 6.61 7.35
N ASP A 21 0.93 7.90 7.08
CA ASP A 21 1.80 8.95 7.61
C ASP A 21 1.60 9.16 9.12
N SER A 22 0.36 9.04 9.58
CA SER A 22 -0.02 9.28 10.97
C SER A 22 -1.34 8.60 11.31
N TRP A 23 -1.61 8.41 12.60
CA TRP A 23 -2.88 7.89 13.10
C TRP A 23 -3.25 8.60 14.41
N PRO A 24 -4.51 8.99 14.63
CA PRO A 24 -5.67 8.79 13.75
C PRO A 24 -5.84 9.85 12.64
N ASP A 25 -5.11 10.95 12.67
CA ASP A 25 -5.27 12.08 11.72
C ASP A 25 -4.44 11.91 10.44
N PHE A 26 -4.61 10.76 9.76
CA PHE A 26 -3.88 10.45 8.55
C PHE A 26 -4.12 11.49 7.43
N LYS A 27 -3.05 11.82 6.72
CA LYS A 27 -3.04 12.64 5.51
C LYS A 27 -2.72 11.83 4.26
N ALA A 28 -2.07 10.68 4.37
CA ALA A 28 -1.78 9.78 3.27
C ALA A 28 -1.92 8.30 3.69
N ILE A 29 -2.50 7.49 2.81
CA ILE A 29 -2.68 6.06 2.96
C ILE A 29 -2.17 5.37 1.71
N ILE A 30 -1.36 4.33 1.91
CA ILE A 30 -0.92 3.42 0.85
C ILE A 30 -1.26 2.00 1.30
N THR A 31 -1.99 1.24 0.48
CA THR A 31 -2.14 -0.20 0.68
C THR A 31 -1.21 -0.93 -0.27
N ARG A 32 -0.41 -1.87 0.24
CA ARG A 32 0.54 -2.67 -0.53
C ARG A 32 0.56 -4.11 -0.02
N ARG A 33 1.26 -5.01 -0.71
CA ARG A 33 1.56 -6.35 -0.18
C ARG A 33 2.56 -6.25 0.99
N GLN A 34 2.42 -7.11 1.98
CA GLN A 34 3.37 -7.23 3.09
C GLN A 34 4.76 -7.54 2.56
N LYS A 35 5.79 -6.88 3.10
CA LYS A 35 7.18 -7.07 2.65
C LYS A 35 7.71 -8.49 2.87
N GLU A 36 7.20 -9.18 3.88
CA GLU A 36 7.64 -10.52 4.29
C GLU A 36 6.87 -11.64 3.58
N ALA A 37 5.78 -11.31 2.88
CA ALA A 37 5.04 -12.27 2.09
C ALA A 37 5.89 -12.75 0.91
N ALA A 38 5.91 -14.05 0.64
CA ALA A 38 6.50 -14.59 -0.58
C ALA A 38 5.87 -13.88 -1.78
N THR A 39 6.66 -13.04 -2.45
CA THR A 39 6.17 -12.17 -3.52
C THR A 39 6.48 -12.84 -4.84
N ASP A 40 5.44 -13.21 -5.59
CA ASP A 40 5.61 -13.45 -7.02
C ASP A 40 5.66 -12.06 -7.69
N ASN A 41 6.87 -11.62 -8.05
CA ASN A 41 7.11 -10.28 -8.59
C ASN A 41 6.44 -10.05 -9.96
N LEU A 42 5.86 -11.10 -10.57
CA LEU A 42 5.15 -11.04 -11.85
C LEU A 42 3.61 -10.94 -11.70
N ASP A 43 3.06 -11.14 -10.50
CA ASP A 43 1.61 -11.10 -10.29
C ASP A 43 1.11 -9.66 -10.07
N HIS A 44 0.67 -9.02 -11.16
CA HIS A 44 0.10 -7.67 -11.15
C HIS A 44 -1.14 -7.54 -10.25
N TYR A 45 -1.86 -8.63 -9.98
CA TYR A 45 -3.12 -8.59 -9.23
C TYR A 45 -2.85 -8.51 -7.71
N THR A 46 -1.86 -9.26 -7.23
CA THR A 46 -1.46 -9.23 -5.82
C THR A 46 -0.55 -8.04 -5.50
N ASN A 47 0.22 -7.54 -6.48
CA ASN A 47 1.15 -6.42 -6.30
C ASN A 47 0.53 -5.03 -6.54
N ALA A 48 -0.81 -4.95 -6.61
CA ALA A 48 -1.51 -3.69 -6.79
C ALA A 48 -1.44 -2.78 -5.55
N TYR A 49 -1.05 -1.54 -5.78
CA TYR A 49 -1.06 -0.43 -4.82
C TYR A 49 -2.34 0.37 -4.94
N ALA A 50 -2.93 0.74 -3.80
CA ALA A 50 -3.99 1.73 -3.78
C ALA A 50 -3.59 2.89 -2.89
N VAL A 51 -3.79 4.12 -3.38
CA VAL A 51 -3.31 5.33 -2.70
C VAL A 51 -4.45 6.30 -2.46
N PHE A 52 -4.45 6.93 -1.28
CA PHE A 52 -5.32 8.05 -0.96
C PHE A 52 -4.50 9.09 -0.21
N TYR A 53 -4.60 10.37 -0.59
CA TYR A 53 -3.96 11.45 0.13
C TYR A 53 -4.83 12.70 0.16
N LYS A 54 -4.74 13.43 1.27
CA LYS A 54 -5.28 14.78 1.46
C LYS A 54 -4.17 15.83 1.29
N ASP A 55 -2.92 15.46 1.57
CA ASP A 55 -1.73 16.31 1.47
C ASP A 55 -0.66 15.62 0.62
N VAL A 56 -0.25 16.27 -0.46
CA VAL A 56 0.73 15.74 -1.42
C VAL A 56 2.15 15.66 -0.82
N ASN A 57 2.48 16.54 0.12
CA ASN A 57 3.78 16.53 0.78
C ASN A 57 3.87 15.36 1.75
N ALA A 58 2.79 15.12 2.52
CA ALA A 58 2.70 13.94 3.37
C ALA A 58 2.79 12.64 2.55
N TYR A 59 2.16 12.60 1.37
CA TYR A 59 2.27 11.46 0.46
C TYR A 59 3.71 11.24 -0.05
N ARG A 60 4.41 12.29 -0.49
CA ARG A 60 5.81 12.18 -0.95
C ARG A 60 6.73 11.70 0.17
N GLN A 61 6.60 12.29 1.35
CA GLN A 61 7.38 11.88 2.52
C GLN A 61 7.11 10.40 2.87
N LEU A 62 5.85 9.97 2.82
CA LEU A 62 5.47 8.57 3.07
C LEU A 62 6.09 7.61 2.04
N LEU A 63 6.18 8.02 0.77
CA LEU A 63 6.84 7.24 -0.28
C LEU A 63 8.33 7.06 0.00
N GLU A 64 9.00 8.13 0.43
CA GLU A 64 10.45 8.20 0.67
C GLU A 64 10.87 7.47 1.94
N GLU A 65 10.14 7.66 3.05
CA GLU A 65 10.56 7.18 4.38
C GLU A 65 10.42 5.66 4.58
N HIS A 66 9.50 5.00 3.87
CA HIS A 66 9.09 3.63 4.22
C HIS A 66 9.50 2.56 3.21
N GLY A 67 10.26 2.95 2.17
CA GLY A 67 10.40 2.13 0.97
C GLY A 67 9.02 1.64 0.52
N ALA A 68 8.06 2.59 0.46
CA ALA A 68 6.64 2.29 0.36
C ALA A 68 6.36 1.45 -0.89
N ILE A 69 7.01 1.82 -1.98
CA ILE A 69 6.98 1.12 -3.26
C ILE A 69 8.22 0.25 -3.37
N ASN A 70 8.02 -1.04 -3.65
CA ASN A 70 9.09 -1.88 -4.14
C ASN A 70 9.20 -1.62 -5.65
N TRP A 71 10.30 -0.99 -6.06
CA TRP A 71 10.54 -0.60 -7.46
C TRP A 71 11.02 -1.77 -8.33
N ASP A 72 11.43 -2.89 -7.72
CA ASP A 72 11.93 -4.07 -8.42
C ASP A 72 10.81 -5.05 -8.85
N GLN A 73 9.56 -4.77 -8.47
CA GLN A 73 8.38 -5.55 -8.90
C GLN A 73 7.56 -4.80 -9.94
N VAL A 74 6.85 -5.54 -10.79
CA VAL A 74 5.86 -4.91 -11.65
C VAL A 74 4.61 -4.63 -10.84
N PHE A 75 4.25 -3.37 -10.71
CA PHE A 75 3.11 -2.94 -9.91
C PHE A 75 2.07 -2.17 -10.73
N GLN A 76 0.83 -2.22 -10.25
CA GLN A 76 -0.28 -1.42 -10.75
C GLN A 76 -0.70 -0.43 -9.68
N ILE A 77 -0.90 0.84 -10.05
CA ILE A 77 -1.48 1.86 -9.18
C ILE A 77 -2.99 1.96 -9.48
N GLN A 78 -3.81 1.99 -8.44
CA GLN A 78 -5.27 2.18 -8.48
C GLN A 78 -5.75 3.31 -7.58
#